data_AF-A0A1Z9DIU7-F1
#
_entry.id   AF-A0A1Z9DIU7-F1
#
_cell.length_a   1.000
_cell.length_b   1.000
_cell.length_c   1.000
_cell.angle_alpha   90.00
_cell.angle_beta   90.00
_cell.angle_gamma   90.00
#
_symmetry.space_group_name_H-M   'P 1'
#
loop_
_entity.id
_entity.type
_entity.pdbx_description
1 polymer ?
#
loop_
_entity_poly.entity_id
_entity_poly.type
_entity_poly.pdbx_seq_one_letter_code
_entity_poly.pdbx_strand_id
1 'polypeptide(L)'
;MTKGRNNFINKSVFLGDSKELKNIIIKNLIYPKEAILNDIEGKVYLKYKINPKGEVFDIIVTRGIGFGCDKEAKRLVKLLRYSNPNNRRIRVTTYKKIVITFKLPKRNNGIKINYTITK
;
A
#
# COMPACT_ATOMS: atom_id res chain seq x y z
N MET A 1 6.49 32.40 25.54
CA MET A 1 6.02 31.04 25.87
C MET A 1 5.08 30.57 24.76
N THR A 2 5.55 29.72 23.86
CA THR A 2 4.71 29.11 22.82
C THR A 2 3.73 28.15 23.48
N LYS A 3 2.44 28.53 23.51
CA LYS A 3 1.35 27.73 24.06
C LYS A 3 1.36 26.37 23.35
N GLY A 4 1.83 25.35 24.06
CA GLY A 4 1.91 23.98 23.55
C GLY A 4 0.54 23.57 23.02
N ARG A 5 0.48 23.13 21.76
CA ARG A 5 -0.72 22.51 21.22
C ARG A 5 -0.93 21.22 21.98
N ASN A 6 -1.78 21.27 23.01
CA ASN A 6 -2.23 20.08 23.70
C ASN A 6 -3.02 19.23 22.70
N ASN A 7 -2.36 18.23 22.10
CA ASN A 7 -3.02 17.23 21.28
C ASN A 7 -3.78 16.27 22.22
N PHE A 8 -5.02 16.61 22.55
CA PHE A 8 -5.90 15.77 23.37
C PHE A 8 -6.41 14.51 22.66
N ILE A 9 -6.08 14.33 21.37
CA ILE A 9 -6.58 13.25 20.51
C ILE A 9 -5.41 12.50 19.89
N ASN A 10 -5.28 11.22 20.23
CA ASN A 10 -4.34 10.32 19.56
C ASN A 10 -4.94 9.84 18.24
N LYS A 11 -4.17 10.01 17.15
CA LYS A 11 -4.57 9.51 15.83
C LYS A 11 -4.24 8.03 15.71
N SER A 12 -5.03 7.32 14.91
CA SER A 12 -4.71 5.92 14.59
C SER A 12 -3.43 5.87 13.75
N VAL A 13 -2.44 5.13 14.25
CA VAL A 13 -1.14 4.89 13.62
C VAL A 13 -1.13 3.45 13.12
N PHE A 14 -0.42 3.17 12.04
CA PHE A 14 -0.24 1.78 11.63
C PHE A 14 0.46 1.00 12.76
N LEU A 15 0.14 -0.29 12.93
CA LEU A 15 0.80 -1.16 13.90
C LEU A 15 2.20 -1.49 13.36
N GLY A 16 3.11 -0.51 13.42
CA GLY A 16 4.46 -0.59 12.86
C GLY A 16 4.94 0.72 12.24
N ASP A 17 6.15 0.67 11.71
CA ASP A 17 6.75 1.82 11.01
C ASP A 17 6.26 1.94 9.55
N SER A 18 6.45 3.12 8.97
CA SER A 18 6.16 3.36 7.54
C SER A 18 6.90 2.39 6.61
N LYS A 19 8.02 1.81 7.07
CA LYS A 19 8.80 0.80 6.34
C LYS A 19 8.13 -0.58 6.38
N GLU A 20 7.62 -1.00 7.53
CA GLU A 20 6.93 -2.29 7.68
C GLU A 20 5.64 -2.31 6.88
N LEU A 21 4.90 -1.20 6.87
CA LEU A 21 3.71 -1.03 6.02
C LEU A 21 4.05 -1.31 4.55
N LYS A 22 5.13 -0.71 4.03
CA LYS A 22 5.59 -0.94 2.66
C LYS A 22 5.98 -2.39 2.44
N ASN A 23 6.70 -2.99 3.38
CA ASN A 23 7.14 -4.39 3.28
C ASN A 23 5.95 -5.36 3.24
N ILE A 24 4.94 -5.15 4.09
CA ILE A 24 3.71 -5.96 4.11
C ILE A 24 2.97 -5.84 2.79
N ILE A 25 2.87 -4.63 2.25
CA ILE A 25 2.24 -4.39 0.94
C ILE A 25 3.02 -5.13 -0.14
N ILE A 26 4.34 -4.96 -0.23
CA ILE A 26 5.18 -5.64 -1.23
C ILE A 26 5.09 -7.16 -1.11
N LYS A 27 5.14 -7.70 0.12
CA LYS A 27 5.07 -9.14 0.38
C LYS A 27 3.74 -9.77 -0.03
N ASN A 28 2.64 -9.04 0.11
CA ASN A 28 1.29 -9.52 -0.21
C ASN A 28 0.78 -9.06 -1.58
N LEU A 29 1.58 -8.27 -2.31
CA LEU A 29 1.21 -7.72 -3.61
C LEU A 29 1.18 -8.85 -4.63
N ILE A 30 0.01 -9.04 -5.22
CA ILE A 30 -0.20 -9.96 -6.33
C ILE A 30 -0.37 -9.09 -7.57
N TYR A 31 0.48 -9.33 -8.56
CA TYR A 31 0.39 -8.62 -9.82
C TYR A 31 -0.70 -9.27 -10.69
N PRO A 32 -1.74 -8.53 -11.12
CA PRO A 32 -2.77 -9.08 -11.98
C PRO A 32 -2.19 -9.62 -13.29
N LYS A 33 -2.70 -10.76 -13.77
CA LYS A 33 -2.26 -11.36 -15.05
C LYS A 33 -2.45 -10.39 -16.22
N GLU A 34 -3.58 -9.69 -16.27
CA GLU A 34 -3.86 -8.69 -17.30
C GLU A 34 -2.81 -7.57 -17.33
N ALA A 35 -2.39 -7.09 -16.16
CA ALA A 35 -1.38 -6.06 -16.06
C ALA A 35 0.03 -6.55 -16.43
N ILE A 36 0.34 -7.83 -16.18
CA ILE A 36 1.60 -8.44 -16.65
C ILE A 36 1.59 -8.57 -18.18
N LEU A 37 0.50 -9.11 -18.75
CA LEU A 37 0.40 -9.36 -20.19
C LEU A 37 0.47 -8.10 -21.05
N ASN A 38 0.02 -6.97 -20.49
CA ASN A 38 0.01 -5.67 -21.16
C ASN A 38 1.18 -4.77 -20.71
N ASP A 39 2.18 -5.31 -20.02
CA ASP A 39 3.35 -4.57 -19.50
C ASP A 39 2.98 -3.28 -18.73
N ILE A 40 1.89 -3.33 -17.95
CA ILE A 40 1.32 -2.16 -17.28
C ILE A 40 2.06 -1.91 -15.98
N GLU A 41 2.80 -0.81 -15.90
CA GLU A 41 3.40 -0.29 -14.67
C GLU A 41 2.75 1.02 -14.24
N GLY A 42 2.83 1.34 -12.94
CA GLY A 42 2.42 2.65 -12.48
C GLY A 42 2.10 2.73 -10.99
N LYS A 43 1.34 3.76 -10.62
CA LYS A 43 0.99 4.06 -9.23
C LYS A 43 -0.51 4.15 -9.07
N VAL A 44 -1.05 3.38 -8.15
CA VAL A 44 -2.45 3.47 -7.72
C VAL A 44 -2.53 4.29 -6.45
N TYR A 45 -3.34 5.35 -6.48
CA TYR A 45 -3.57 6.25 -5.37
C TYR A 45 -4.91 5.93 -4.73
N LEU A 46 -4.90 5.66 -3.43
CA LEU A 46 -6.10 5.34 -2.67
C LEU A 46 -6.28 6.29 -1.49
N LYS A 47 -7.54 6.55 -1.18
CA LYS A 47 -8.02 7.19 0.05
C LYS A 47 -8.89 6.18 0.79
N TYR A 48 -8.76 6.12 2.10
CA TYR A 48 -9.60 5.26 2.93
C TYR A 48 -9.78 5.85 4.33
N LYS A 49 -10.80 5.35 5.02
CA LYS A 49 -11.11 5.71 6.40
C LYS A 49 -10.69 4.56 7.33
N ILE A 50 -10.25 4.92 8.52
CA ILE A 50 -9.90 3.99 9.59
C ILE A 50 -10.85 4.24 10.74
N ASN A 51 -11.55 3.20 11.17
CA ASN A 51 -12.48 3.30 12.29
C ASN A 51 -11.71 3.32 13.61
N PRO A 52 -12.37 3.67 14.74
CA PRO A 52 -11.71 3.67 16.04
C PRO A 52 -11.09 2.31 16.41
N LYS A 53 -11.67 1.19 15.93
CA LYS A 53 -11.17 -0.17 16.18
C LYS A 53 -9.90 -0.51 15.37
N GLY A 54 -9.45 0.37 14.48
CA GLY A 54 -8.28 0.15 13.63
C GLY A 54 -8.57 -0.59 12.33
N GLU A 55 -9.85 -0.75 11.96
CA GLU A 55 -10.28 -1.40 10.73
C GLU A 55 -10.43 -0.38 9.60
N VAL A 56 -10.01 -0.79 8.41
CA VAL A 56 -10.08 0.04 7.21
C VAL A 56 -11.43 -0.13 6.52
N PHE A 57 -12.06 0.99 6.16
CA PHE A 57 -13.33 1.01 5.43
C PHE A 57 -13.38 2.19 4.45
N ASP A 58 -14.40 2.20 3.58
CA ASP A 58 -14.63 3.26 2.59
C ASP A 58 -13.39 3.56 1.71
N ILE A 59 -12.90 2.50 1.04
CA ILE A 59 -11.69 2.56 0.21
C ILE A 59 -12.04 3.08 -1.18
N ILE A 60 -11.53 4.26 -1.51
CA ILE A 60 -11.75 4.98 -2.76
C ILE A 60 -10.43 5.05 -3.53
N VAL A 61 -10.44 4.61 -4.80
CA VAL A 61 -9.31 4.79 -5.71
C VAL A 61 -9.45 6.17 -6.33
N THR A 62 -8.50 7.06 -6.06
CA THR A 62 -8.51 8.42 -6.60
C THR A 62 -7.82 8.52 -7.94
N ARG A 63 -6.84 7.65 -8.19
CA ARG A 63 -6.14 7.53 -9.46
C ARG A 63 -5.70 6.10 -9.62
N GLY A 64 -6.32 5.40 -10.56
CA GLY A 64 -6.03 4.03 -10.90
C GLY A 64 -5.13 3.93 -12.13
N ILE A 65 -4.64 2.72 -12.38
CA ILE A 65 -3.95 2.36 -13.64
C ILE A 65 -4.74 1.32 -14.44
N GLY A 66 -5.83 0.77 -13.89
CA GLY A 66 -6.64 -0.25 -14.56
C GLY A 66 -6.02 -1.65 -14.52
N PHE A 67 -6.42 -2.52 -15.46
CA PHE A 67 -5.88 -3.88 -15.66
C PHE A 67 -5.85 -4.76 -14.40
N GLY A 68 -6.83 -4.57 -13.51
CA GLY A 68 -6.94 -5.29 -12.24
C GLY A 68 -6.09 -4.74 -11.09
N CYS A 69 -5.15 -3.82 -11.34
CA CYS A 69 -4.27 -3.26 -10.31
C CYS A 69 -5.04 -2.48 -9.24
N ASP A 70 -6.13 -1.82 -9.65
CA ASP A 70 -6.99 -1.06 -8.74
C ASP A 70 -7.72 -1.99 -7.73
N LYS A 71 -8.13 -3.18 -8.19
CA LYS A 71 -8.78 -4.20 -7.36
C LYS A 71 -7.78 -4.78 -6.36
N GLU A 72 -6.59 -5.12 -6.83
CA GLU A 72 -5.51 -5.62 -5.96
C GLU A 72 -5.06 -4.58 -4.93
N ALA A 73 -4.96 -3.31 -5.34
CA ALA A 73 -4.64 -2.23 -4.44
C ALA A 73 -5.69 -2.06 -3.32
N LYS A 74 -6.99 -2.16 -3.64
CA LYS A 74 -8.07 -2.16 -2.64
C LYS A 74 -7.95 -3.35 -1.68
N ARG A 75 -7.66 -4.55 -2.20
CA ARG A 75 -7.47 -5.77 -1.38
C ARG A 75 -6.33 -5.59 -0.38
N LEU A 76 -5.18 -5.08 -0.84
CA LEU A 76 -4.01 -4.83 0.01
C LEU A 76 -4.33 -3.86 1.15
N VAL A 77 -5.02 -2.75 0.83
CA VAL A 77 -5.41 -1.75 1.83
C VAL A 77 -6.38 -2.33 2.87
N LYS A 78 -7.27 -3.23 2.46
CA LYS A 78 -8.22 -3.90 3.37
C LYS A 78 -7.54 -4.87 4.35
N LEU A 79 -6.36 -5.41 4.00
CA LEU A 79 -5.58 -6.28 4.88
C LEU A 79 -4.82 -5.52 5.97
N LEU A 80 -4.68 -4.20 5.82
CA LEU A 80 -3.97 -3.38 6.79
C LEU A 80 -4.78 -3.25 8.08
N ARG A 81 -4.09 -3.40 9.22
CA ARG A 81 -4.63 -3.12 10.55
C ARG A 81 -3.90 -1.96 11.18
N TYR A 82 -4.67 -1.08 11.80
CA TYR A 82 -4.15 0.09 12.51
C TYR A 82 -4.32 -0.06 14.01
N SER A 83 -3.58 0.74 14.76
CA SER A 83 -3.73 0.81 16.21
C SER A 83 -5.09 1.39 16.60
N ASN A 84 -5.63 0.90 17.71
CA ASN A 84 -6.85 1.38 18.33
C ASN A 84 -6.48 2.27 19.54
N PRO A 85 -6.20 3.58 19.32
CA PRO A 85 -5.86 4.47 20.42
C PRO A 85 -7.09 4.71 21.32
N ASN A 86 -6.90 4.53 22.63
CA ASN A 86 -7.95 4.85 23.61
C ASN A 86 -8.02 6.37 23.83
N ASN A 87 -8.93 7.05 23.12
CA ASN A 87 -9.17 8.49 23.23
C ASN A 87 -10.22 8.84 24.29
N ARG A 88 -10.11 8.30 25.52
CA ARG A 88 -11.00 8.64 26.66
C ARG A 88 -12.49 8.63 26.29
N ARG A 89 -12.96 7.56 25.64
CA ARG A 89 -14.33 7.36 25.11
C ARG A 89 -14.69 8.15 23.82
N ILE A 90 -13.79 8.95 23.26
CA ILE A 90 -14.02 9.64 21.98
C ILE A 90 -13.69 8.69 20.81
N ARG A 91 -14.68 8.40 19.98
CA ARG A 91 -14.51 7.63 18.75
C ARG A 91 -13.99 8.53 17.64
N VAL A 92 -12.77 8.29 17.18
CA VAL A 92 -12.14 9.09 16.12
C VAL A 92 -11.99 8.27 14.85
N THR A 93 -12.59 8.74 13.77
CA THR A 93 -12.36 8.21 12.42
C THR A 93 -11.21 8.97 11.77
N THR A 94 -10.20 8.25 11.27
CA THR A 94 -9.02 8.85 10.65
C THR A 94 -9.04 8.64 9.14
N TYR A 95 -8.73 9.69 8.39
CA TYR A 95 -8.58 9.62 6.93
C TYR A 95 -7.11 9.43 6.57
N LYS A 96 -6.83 8.49 5.66
CA LYS A 96 -5.46 8.24 5.16
C LYS A 96 -5.44 8.15 3.64
N LYS A 97 -4.25 8.40 3.10
CA LYS A 97 -3.92 8.22 1.69
C LYS A 97 -2.74 7.27 1.59
N ILE A 98 -2.75 6.41 0.59
CA ILE A 98 -1.63 5.53 0.29
C ILE A 98 -1.41 5.45 -1.21
N VAL A 99 -0.17 5.23 -1.60
CA VAL A 99 0.22 5.01 -2.99
C VAL A 99 0.85 3.63 -3.06
N ILE A 100 0.29 2.79 -3.93
CA ILE A 100 0.82 1.44 -4.21
C ILE A 100 1.46 1.50 -5.59
N THR A 101 2.75 1.18 -5.65
CA THR A 101 3.51 1.16 -6.90
C THR A 101 3.52 -0.25 -7.46
N PHE A 102 3.06 -0.40 -8.69
CA PHE A 102 3.17 -1.61 -9.49
C PHE A 102 4.35 -1.41 -10.44
N LYS A 103 5.37 -2.24 -10.27
CA LYS A 103 6.56 -2.26 -11.10
C LYS A 103 6.85 -3.70 -11.48
N LEU A 104 7.02 -3.96 -12.76
CA LEU A 104 7.38 -5.26 -13.26
C LEU A 104 8.82 -5.58 -12.83
N PRO A 105 9.11 -6.85 -12.50
CA PRO A 105 10.48 -7.25 -12.29
C PRO A 105 11.26 -7.00 -13.60
N LYS A 106 12.45 -6.41 -13.49
CA LYS A 106 13.33 -6.27 -14.66
C LYS A 106 13.56 -7.66 -15.21
N ARG A 107 13.15 -7.89 -16.47
CA ARG A 107 13.52 -9.09 -17.19
C ARG A 107 15.05 -9.07 -17.33
N ASN A 108 15.75 -9.86 -16.52
CA ASN A 108 17.19 -10.05 -16.66
C ASN A 108 17.44 -10.82 -17.96
N ASN A 109 17.48 -10.12 -19.10
CA ASN A 109 17.96 -10.64 -20.38
C ASN A 109 19.50 -10.80 -20.34
N GLY A 110 19.99 -11.59 -19.39
CA GLY A 110 21.39 -12.00 -19.29
C GLY A 110 21.55 -13.44 -19.79
N ILE A 111 21.21 -13.70 -21.06
CA ILE A 111 21.63 -14.95 -21.69
C ILE A 111 23.12 -14.78 -22.01
N LYS A 112 24.01 -15.16 -21.10
CA LYS A 112 25.43 -15.38 -21.44
C LYS A 112 25.51 -16.72 -22.16
N ILE A 113 25.48 -16.69 -23.49
CA ILE A 113 25.76 -17.90 -24.29
C ILE A 113 27.28 -18.03 -24.34
N ASN A 114 27.85 -18.88 -23.49
CA ASN A 114 29.25 -19.27 -23.61
C ASN A 114 29.33 -20.31 -24.75
N TYR A 115 29.69 -19.87 -25.95
CA TYR A 115 30.06 -20.80 -27.02
C TYR A 115 31.55 -21.13 -26.89
N THR A 116 31.88 -22.37 -26.56
CA THR A 116 33.20 -22.92 -26.89
C THR A 116 33.14 -23.43 -28.32
N ILE A 117 33.80 -22.74 -29.25
CA ILE A 117 34.08 -23.28 -30.58
C ILE A 117 35.16 -24.34 -30.39
N THR A 118 34.77 -25.61 -30.46
CA THR A 118 35.72 -26.71 -30.60
C THR A 118 36.16 -26.75 -32.06
N LYS A 119 37.45 -26.54 -32.31
CA LYS A 119 38.09 -26.66 -33.62
C LYS A 119 38.56 -28.09 -33.85
#